data_AF-A0AAV1J1B5-F1
#
_entry.id   AF-A0AAV1J1B5-F1
#
_cell.length_a   1.000
_cell.length_b   1.000
_cell.length_c   1.000
_cell.angle_alpha   90.00
_cell.angle_beta   90.00
_cell.angle_gamma   90.00
#
_symmetry.space_group_name_H-M   'P 1'
#
loop_
_entity.id
_entity.type
_entity.pdbx_description
1 polymer ?
#
loop_
_entity_poly.entity_id
_entity_poly.type
_entity_poly.pdbx_seq_one_letter_code
_entity_poly.pdbx_strand_id
1 'polypeptide(L)'
;MSYVDEVNTVPWVAKTYCRNSLTIVVLSVDAHIVENISEALIDIHNKHNHHWKLSVLRCTELDNIIQQSDITGKIGIDFIVIALDTSRMFCIDWMKKSLEQVHPALRIRRVVFVNSSGLSANMTAVNGSELISFCKENNLDIMTANTSNRHEAEFLAQRLLNYIEVSIGNRTGIPNLNV
;
A
#
# COMPACT_ATOMS: atom_id res chain seq x y z
N MET A 1 -22.32 1.65 -34.05
CA MET A 1 -21.47 0.60 -33.45
C MET A 1 -20.48 1.30 -32.54
N SER A 2 -20.82 1.40 -31.26
CA SER A 2 -19.96 1.96 -30.23
C SER A 2 -18.94 0.90 -29.82
N TYR A 3 -17.66 1.17 -30.06
CA TYR A 3 -16.57 0.48 -29.38
C TYR A 3 -16.65 0.88 -27.91
N VAL A 4 -17.25 0.02 -27.09
CA VAL A 4 -16.99 0.04 -25.65
C VAL A 4 -15.60 -0.56 -25.54
N ASP A 5 -14.59 0.30 -25.36
CA ASP A 5 -13.27 -0.13 -24.92
C ASP A 5 -13.47 -0.82 -23.56
N GLU A 6 -13.55 -2.15 -23.58
CA GLU A 6 -13.34 -2.97 -22.40
C GLU A 6 -11.91 -2.69 -21.95
N VAL A 7 -11.75 -1.69 -21.09
CA VAL A 7 -10.53 -1.49 -20.32
C VAL A 7 -10.32 -2.82 -19.59
N ASN A 8 -9.30 -3.54 -20.06
CA ASN A 8 -8.86 -4.85 -19.62
C ASN A 8 -8.45 -4.76 -18.15
N THR A 9 -9.45 -4.68 -17.27
CA THR A 9 -9.29 -4.43 -15.84
C THR A 9 -8.93 -5.75 -15.22
N VAL A 10 -7.63 -5.90 -14.95
CA VAL A 10 -7.07 -7.11 -14.35
C VAL A 10 -7.86 -7.43 -13.07
N PRO A 11 -8.32 -8.69 -12.88
CA PRO A 11 -9.33 -9.04 -11.89
C PRO A 11 -8.96 -8.68 -10.45
N TRP A 12 -7.67 -8.55 -10.17
CA TRP A 12 -7.14 -8.25 -8.85
C TRP A 12 -7.00 -6.76 -8.53
N VAL A 13 -7.19 -5.87 -9.49
CA VAL A 13 -7.27 -4.43 -9.20
C VAL A 13 -8.71 -4.13 -8.80
N ALA A 14 -8.91 -3.68 -7.56
CA ALA A 14 -10.25 -3.32 -7.13
C ALA A 14 -10.80 -2.18 -8.00
N LYS A 15 -12.00 -2.41 -8.53
CA LYS A 15 -12.80 -1.36 -9.14
C LYS A 15 -13.22 -0.44 -8.00
N THR A 16 -12.77 0.81 -8.01
CA THR A 16 -12.92 1.83 -6.96
C THR A 16 -14.36 2.21 -6.59
N TYR A 17 -15.35 1.44 -7.06
CA TYR A 17 -16.77 1.70 -6.87
C TYR A 17 -17.30 1.01 -5.61
N CYS A 18 -17.75 1.84 -4.66
CA CYS A 18 -18.93 1.58 -3.83
C CYS A 18 -18.98 0.24 -3.07
N ARG A 19 -17.84 -0.36 -2.71
CA ARG A 19 -17.83 -1.49 -1.78
C ARG A 19 -17.68 -0.95 -0.36
N ASN A 20 -18.53 -1.40 0.55
CA ASN A 20 -18.36 -1.23 1.99
C ASN A 20 -17.18 -2.08 2.52
N SER A 21 -16.14 -2.29 1.72
CA SER A 21 -14.96 -3.08 2.05
C SER A 21 -13.74 -2.50 1.34
N LEU A 22 -12.62 -2.42 2.05
CA LEU A 22 -11.32 -1.96 1.58
C LEU A 22 -10.30 -3.07 1.80
N THR A 23 -9.59 -3.45 0.75
CA THR A 23 -8.50 -4.44 0.82
C THR A 23 -7.15 -3.75 0.69
N ILE A 24 -6.36 -3.81 1.75
CA ILE A 24 -4.99 -3.29 1.80
C ILE A 24 -4.02 -4.47 1.74
N VAL A 25 -3.04 -4.41 0.84
CA VAL A 25 -1.90 -5.32 0.86
C VAL A 25 -0.76 -4.65 1.62
N VAL A 26 -0.22 -5.32 2.63
CA VAL A 26 1.01 -4.92 3.32
C VAL A 26 2.12 -5.86 2.85
N LEU A 27 3.11 -5.29 2.15
CA LEU A 27 4.20 -6.01 1.51
C LEU A 27 5.53 -5.62 2.17
N SER A 28 6.28 -6.58 2.69
CA SER A 28 7.65 -6.38 3.16
C SER A 28 8.46 -7.67 3.06
N VAL A 29 9.78 -7.55 2.94
CA VAL A 29 10.69 -8.70 3.10
C VAL A 29 10.64 -9.26 4.52
N ASP A 30 10.37 -8.41 5.52
CA ASP A 30 10.35 -8.80 6.92
C ASP A 30 8.92 -9.06 7.40
N ALA A 31 8.65 -10.31 7.80
CA ALA A 31 7.34 -10.72 8.30
C ALA A 31 6.91 -9.93 9.55
N HIS A 32 7.84 -9.52 10.41
CA HIS A 32 7.52 -8.75 11.61
C HIS A 32 7.04 -7.33 11.27
N ILE A 33 7.62 -6.70 10.23
CA ILE A 33 7.14 -5.40 9.75
C ILE A 33 5.71 -5.54 9.22
N VAL A 34 5.46 -6.60 8.44
CA VAL A 34 4.12 -6.87 7.90
C VAL A 34 3.12 -7.07 9.04
N GLU A 35 3.45 -7.88 10.03
CA GLU A 35 2.60 -8.16 11.18
C GLU A 35 2.29 -6.90 11.98
N ASN A 36 3.30 -6.14 12.39
CA ASN A 36 3.16 -4.93 13.18
C ASN A 36 2.29 -3.87 12.49
N ILE A 37 2.51 -3.62 11.19
CA ILE A 37 1.70 -2.66 10.44
C ILE A 37 0.26 -3.17 10.30
N SER A 38 0.08 -4.46 10.01
CA SER A 38 -1.24 -5.04 9.78
C SER A 38 -2.09 -5.05 11.04
N GLU A 39 -1.50 -5.42 12.18
CA GLU A 39 -2.17 -5.35 13.48
C GLU A 39 -2.54 -3.92 13.84
N ALA A 40 -1.62 -2.97 13.68
CA ALA A 40 -1.89 -1.56 13.94
C ALA A 40 -3.03 -1.02 13.06
N LEU A 41 -3.09 -1.39 11.78
CA LEU A 41 -4.19 -1.03 10.87
C LEU A 41 -5.53 -1.59 11.35
N ILE A 42 -5.57 -2.85 11.75
CA ILE A 42 -6.78 -3.50 12.25
C ILE A 42 -7.23 -2.87 13.58
N ASP A 43 -6.30 -2.63 14.50
CA ASP A 43 -6.58 -2.03 15.81
C ASP A 43 -7.15 -0.62 15.67
N ILE A 44 -6.52 0.23 14.85
CA ILE A 44 -7.01 1.59 14.61
C ILE A 44 -8.35 1.58 13.89
N HIS A 45 -8.51 0.72 12.89
CA HIS A 45 -9.78 0.56 12.18
C HIS A 45 -10.90 0.12 13.12
N ASN A 46 -10.64 -0.80 14.06
CA ASN A 46 -11.64 -1.23 15.04
C ASN A 46 -11.96 -0.14 16.10
N LYS A 47 -10.97 0.68 16.47
CA LYS A 47 -11.15 1.81 17.39
C LYS A 47 -12.00 2.92 16.76
N HIS A 48 -11.93 3.08 15.44
CA HIS A 48 -12.59 4.16 14.70
C HIS A 48 -13.84 3.63 13.99
N ASN A 49 -14.96 4.34 14.07
CA ASN A 49 -16.21 3.87 13.46
C ASN A 49 -16.23 4.11 11.94
N HIS A 50 -15.42 3.39 11.18
CA HIS A 50 -15.38 3.47 9.72
C HIS A 50 -16.62 2.81 9.11
N HIS A 51 -17.18 3.41 8.06
CA HIS A 51 -18.36 2.88 7.36
C HIS A 51 -18.05 1.72 6.40
N TRP A 52 -16.80 1.28 6.36
CA TRP A 52 -16.29 0.26 5.45
C TRP A 52 -15.51 -0.80 6.25
N LYS A 53 -15.58 -2.05 5.81
CA LYS A 53 -14.85 -3.18 6.40
C LYS A 53 -13.42 -3.19 5.91
N LEU A 54 -12.45 -3.37 6.81
CA LEU A 54 -11.05 -3.51 6.43
C LEU A 54 -10.69 -4.97 6.22
N SER A 55 -9.98 -5.28 5.13
CA SER A 55 -9.30 -6.55 4.91
C SER A 55 -7.82 -6.27 4.66
N VAL A 56 -6.94 -6.79 5.53
CA VAL A 56 -5.49 -6.61 5.38
C VAL A 56 -4.87 -7.93 4.92
N LEU A 57 -4.22 -7.91 3.76
CA LEU A 57 -3.47 -9.03 3.21
C LEU A 57 -2.00 -8.87 3.57
N ARG A 58 -1.48 -9.83 4.34
CA ARG A 58 -0.11 -9.86 4.85
C ARG A 58 0.78 -10.64 3.90
N CYS A 59 1.74 -9.99 3.24
CA CYS A 59 2.51 -10.66 2.19
C CYS A 59 3.99 -10.29 2.19
N THR A 60 4.82 -11.25 1.78
CA THR A 60 6.24 -11.05 1.49
C THR A 60 6.51 -11.00 -0.01
N GLU A 61 5.62 -11.59 -0.80
CA GLU A 61 5.69 -11.68 -2.26
C GLU A 61 4.29 -11.38 -2.82
N LEU A 62 4.21 -10.39 -3.72
CA LEU A 62 2.94 -9.95 -4.28
C LEU A 62 2.37 -10.97 -5.28
N ASP A 63 3.24 -11.67 -6.02
CA ASP A 63 2.88 -12.70 -7.01
C ASP A 63 1.93 -13.76 -6.44
N ASN A 64 2.12 -14.17 -5.19
CA ASN A 64 1.26 -15.18 -4.55
C ASN A 64 -0.20 -14.70 -4.42
N ILE A 65 -0.42 -13.41 -4.13
CA ILE A 65 -1.77 -12.83 -4.08
C ILE A 65 -2.36 -12.71 -5.49
N ILE A 66 -1.53 -12.25 -6.45
CA ILE A 66 -1.96 -12.06 -7.83
C ILE A 66 -2.43 -13.39 -8.40
N GLN A 67 -1.64 -14.46 -8.27
CA GLN A 67 -2.01 -15.79 -8.73
C GLN A 67 -3.30 -16.30 -8.07
N GLN A 68 -3.46 -16.11 -6.75
CA GLN A 68 -4.69 -16.50 -6.07
C GLN A 68 -5.91 -15.69 -6.55
N SER A 69 -5.73 -14.41 -6.84
CA SER A 69 -6.80 -13.58 -7.36
C SER A 69 -7.16 -13.94 -8.80
N ASP A 70 -6.17 -14.25 -9.66
CA ASP A 70 -6.42 -14.68 -11.03
C ASP A 70 -7.21 -16.00 -11.07
N ILE A 71 -6.95 -16.92 -10.14
CA ILE A 71 -7.67 -18.20 -10.03
C ILE A 71 -9.08 -18.00 -9.47
N THR A 72 -9.24 -17.15 -8.45
CA THR A 72 -10.50 -17.06 -7.70
C THR A 72 -11.43 -15.94 -8.17
N GLY A 73 -10.90 -14.89 -8.79
CA GLY A 73 -11.59 -13.65 -9.14
C GLY A 73 -12.16 -12.88 -7.94
N LYS A 74 -11.79 -13.25 -6.70
CA LYS A 74 -12.45 -12.79 -5.47
C LYS A 74 -11.69 -11.72 -4.71
N ILE A 75 -10.42 -11.48 -5.04
CA ILE A 75 -9.55 -10.56 -4.30
C ILE A 75 -9.34 -9.30 -5.14
N GLY A 76 -10.05 -8.22 -4.81
CA GLY A 76 -9.76 -6.90 -5.36
C GLY A 76 -8.86 -6.13 -4.41
N ILE A 77 -7.67 -5.74 -4.85
CA ILE A 77 -6.70 -4.94 -4.12
C ILE A 77 -7.04 -3.46 -4.33
N ASP A 78 -7.32 -2.74 -3.25
CA ASP A 78 -7.62 -1.30 -3.29
C ASP A 78 -6.38 -0.45 -3.07
N PHE A 79 -5.44 -0.92 -2.25
CA PHE A 79 -4.26 -0.17 -1.85
C PHE A 79 -3.09 -1.08 -1.49
N ILE A 80 -1.87 -0.63 -1.76
CA ILE A 80 -0.63 -1.37 -1.44
C ILE A 80 0.28 -0.50 -0.56
N VAL A 81 0.69 -1.07 0.57
CA VAL A 81 1.70 -0.53 1.46
C VAL A 81 2.97 -1.35 1.27
N ILE A 82 4.01 -0.75 0.68
CA ILE A 82 5.33 -1.37 0.55
C ILE A 82 6.18 -0.87 1.71
N ALA A 83 6.51 -1.74 2.66
CA ALA A 83 7.25 -1.38 3.87
C ALA A 83 8.64 -1.99 3.87
N LEU A 84 9.67 -1.21 4.21
CA LEU A 84 11.05 -1.67 4.31
C LEU A 84 11.80 -1.04 5.46
N ASP A 85 12.70 -1.83 6.03
CA ASP A 85 13.73 -1.34 6.92
C ASP A 85 14.90 -0.81 6.08
N THR A 86 15.04 0.51 6.06
CA THR A 86 16.10 1.21 5.32
C THR A 86 17.49 1.11 5.97
N SER A 87 17.61 0.44 7.13
CA SER A 87 18.90 0.04 7.69
C SER A 87 19.51 -1.17 6.99
N ARG A 88 18.75 -1.87 6.14
CA ARG A 88 19.23 -3.03 5.37
C ARG A 88 19.67 -2.63 3.97
N MET A 89 20.78 -3.22 3.51
CA MET A 89 21.25 -3.06 2.13
C MET A 89 20.31 -3.76 1.14
N PHE A 90 20.35 -3.37 -0.14
CA PHE A 90 19.55 -3.93 -1.24
C PHE A 90 18.02 -3.73 -1.15
N CYS A 91 17.54 -2.89 -0.22
CA CYS A 91 16.11 -2.66 -0.05
C CYS A 91 15.48 -1.94 -1.26
N ILE A 92 16.24 -1.07 -1.96
CA ILE A 92 15.77 -0.40 -3.19
C ILE A 92 15.56 -1.40 -4.34
N ASP A 93 16.46 -2.37 -4.52
CA ASP A 93 16.33 -3.35 -5.61
C ASP A 93 15.13 -4.27 -5.41
N TRP A 94 14.87 -4.69 -4.17
CA TRP A 94 13.66 -5.44 -3.86
C TRP A 94 12.41 -4.58 -4.07
N MET A 95 12.46 -3.30 -3.71
CA MET A 95 11.33 -2.37 -3.92
C MET A 95 11.04 -2.15 -5.40
N LYS A 96 12.08 -1.99 -6.24
CA LYS A 96 11.97 -1.92 -7.71
C LYS A 96 11.23 -3.13 -8.25
N LYS A 97 11.69 -4.34 -7.91
CA LYS A 97 11.06 -5.60 -8.33
C LYS A 97 9.61 -5.73 -7.85
N SER A 98 9.35 -5.37 -6.60
CA SER A 98 8.01 -5.41 -6.03
C SER A 98 7.07 -4.43 -6.74
N LEU A 99 7.55 -3.23 -7.04
CA LEU A 99 6.77 -2.22 -7.76
C LEU A 99 6.49 -2.65 -9.20
N GLU A 100 7.45 -3.29 -9.88
CA GLU A 100 7.28 -3.84 -11.23
C GLU A 100 6.09 -4.80 -11.32
N GLN A 101 5.79 -5.55 -10.26
CA GLN A 101 4.63 -6.45 -10.17
C GLN A 101 3.29 -5.70 -9.96
N VAL A 102 3.32 -4.46 -9.49
CA VAL A 102 2.10 -3.67 -9.26
C VAL A 102 1.53 -3.17 -10.59
N HIS A 103 0.23 -3.36 -10.78
CA HIS A 103 -0.47 -2.90 -11.97
C HIS A 103 -0.44 -1.36 -12.07
N PRO A 104 -0.21 -0.76 -13.26
CA PRO A 104 -0.14 0.69 -13.43
C PRO A 104 -1.32 1.47 -12.83
N ALA A 105 -2.54 0.92 -12.89
CA ALA A 105 -3.72 1.55 -12.32
C ALA A 105 -3.66 1.71 -10.78
N LEU A 106 -2.94 0.83 -10.07
CA LEU A 106 -2.72 0.96 -8.63
C LEU A 106 -1.55 1.90 -8.32
N ARG A 107 -0.53 1.95 -9.18
CA ARG A 107 0.62 2.85 -8.97
C ARG A 107 0.22 4.32 -8.88
N ILE A 108 -0.89 4.72 -9.51
CA ILE A 108 -1.44 6.07 -9.40
C ILE A 108 -2.14 6.21 -8.03
N ARG A 109 -1.44 6.82 -7.06
CA ARG A 109 -1.94 7.20 -5.71
C ARG A 109 -2.46 6.07 -4.81
N ARG A 110 -2.35 4.80 -5.23
CA ARG A 110 -2.79 3.62 -4.43
C ARG A 110 -1.63 2.73 -3.99
N VAL A 111 -0.40 3.26 -4.04
CA VAL A 111 0.81 2.65 -3.50
C VAL A 111 1.51 3.69 -2.63
N VAL A 112 1.93 3.28 -1.43
CA VAL A 112 2.75 4.10 -0.54
C VAL A 112 3.99 3.33 -0.08
N PHE A 113 5.10 4.04 0.06
CA PHE A 113 6.30 3.49 0.66
C PHE A 113 6.37 3.83 2.15
N VAL A 114 6.66 2.82 2.97
CA VAL A 114 6.87 2.97 4.42
C VAL A 114 8.31 2.63 4.78
N ASN A 115 9.05 3.60 5.31
CA ASN A 115 10.29 3.33 6.02
C ASN A 115 9.97 2.91 7.46
N SER A 116 10.13 1.62 7.74
CA SER A 116 9.72 0.98 8.98
C SER A 116 10.71 1.11 10.14
N SER A 117 11.92 1.61 9.86
CA SER A 117 13.01 1.76 10.83
C SER A 117 12.84 2.98 11.74
N GLY A 118 12.00 3.95 11.33
CA GLY A 118 11.92 5.26 11.97
C GLY A 118 13.15 6.15 11.76
N LEU A 119 14.17 5.69 11.03
CA LEU A 119 15.39 6.44 10.78
C LEU A 119 15.14 7.57 9.77
N SER A 120 15.77 8.72 10.03
CA SER A 120 15.83 9.80 9.03
C SER A 120 16.65 9.36 7.81
N ALA A 121 16.42 9.99 6.65
CA ALA A 121 17.12 9.68 5.40
C ALA A 121 18.66 9.79 5.50
N ASN A 122 19.17 10.43 6.56
CA ASN A 122 20.60 10.67 6.80
C ASN A 122 21.23 9.52 7.61
N MET A 123 20.41 8.64 8.19
CA MET A 123 20.80 7.54 9.06
C MET A 123 20.52 6.17 8.42
N THR A 124 20.08 6.14 7.16
CA THR A 124 19.80 4.92 6.42
C THR A 124 21.09 4.27 5.92
N ALA A 125 21.14 2.93 5.88
CA ALA A 125 22.27 2.22 5.29
C ALA A 125 22.32 2.37 3.77
N VAL A 126 21.18 2.75 3.18
CA VAL A 126 21.05 3.09 1.76
C VAL A 126 21.24 4.58 1.56
N ASN A 127 21.76 4.99 0.40
CA ASN A 127 21.92 6.38 0.05
C ASN A 127 20.54 7.07 0.05
N GLY A 128 20.29 7.94 1.02
CA GLY A 128 19.01 8.64 1.16
C GLY A 128 18.61 9.42 -0.11
N SER A 129 19.58 9.92 -0.89
CA SER A 129 19.30 10.59 -2.16
C SER A 129 18.81 9.65 -3.25
N GLU A 130 19.32 8.40 -3.29
CA GLU A 130 18.84 7.36 -4.20
C GLU A 130 17.40 6.94 -3.85
N LEU A 131 17.10 6.76 -2.56
CA LEU A 131 15.76 6.41 -2.10
C LEU A 131 14.73 7.50 -2.45
N ILE A 132 15.07 8.77 -2.19
CA ILE A 132 14.22 9.90 -2.52
C ILE A 132 14.01 10.01 -4.04
N SER A 133 15.08 9.82 -4.83
CA SER A 133 15.01 9.88 -6.29
C SER A 133 14.12 8.77 -6.83
N PHE A 134 14.29 7.54 -6.35
CA PHE A 134 13.45 6.40 -6.71
C PHE A 134 11.96 6.67 -6.43
N CYS A 135 11.63 7.17 -5.23
CA CYS A 135 10.24 7.46 -4.88
C CYS A 135 9.66 8.57 -5.75
N LYS A 136 10.45 9.62 -6.04
CA LYS A 136 10.04 10.73 -6.92
C LYS A 136 9.80 10.26 -8.35
N GLU A 137 10.69 9.45 -8.91
CA GLU A 137 10.57 8.89 -10.26
C GLU A 137 9.33 8.01 -10.42
N ASN A 138 8.94 7.31 -9.35
CA ASN A 138 7.80 6.41 -9.33
C ASN A 138 6.51 7.04 -8.76
N ASN A 139 6.52 8.33 -8.44
CA ASN A 139 5.41 9.06 -7.80
C ASN A 139 4.89 8.37 -6.53
N LEU A 140 5.81 7.83 -5.72
CA LEU A 140 5.50 7.18 -4.45
C LEU A 140 5.63 8.18 -3.31
N ASP A 141 4.58 8.30 -2.50
CA ASP A 141 4.66 9.00 -1.23
C ASP A 141 5.40 8.14 -0.20
N ILE A 142 6.18 8.81 0.66
CA ILE A 142 6.99 8.18 1.71
C ILE A 142 6.39 8.50 3.07
N MET A 143 6.18 7.47 3.88
CA MET A 143 5.87 7.60 5.30
C MET A 143 6.97 6.93 6.14
N THR A 144 7.37 7.55 7.24
CA THR A 144 8.40 7.02 8.13
C THR A 144 7.84 6.84 9.53
N ALA A 145 8.06 5.68 10.12
CA ALA A 145 7.74 5.37 11.52
C ALA A 145 8.53 4.16 11.98
N ASN A 146 8.86 4.06 13.27
CA ASN A 146 9.40 2.83 13.83
C ASN A 146 8.27 1.84 14.08
N THR A 147 8.12 0.87 13.19
CA THR A 147 7.06 -0.15 13.29
C THR A 147 7.25 -1.15 14.43
N SER A 148 8.44 -1.21 15.03
CA SER A 148 8.68 -2.03 16.23
C SER A 148 8.14 -1.35 17.50
N ASN A 149 7.92 -0.04 17.45
CA ASN A 149 7.27 0.71 18.52
C ASN A 149 5.76 0.74 18.27
N ARG A 150 4.98 0.11 19.16
CA ARG A 150 3.52 0.02 19.03
C ARG A 150 2.84 1.39 18.86
N HIS A 151 3.24 2.39 19.63
CA HIS A 151 2.59 3.71 19.55
C HIS A 151 2.86 4.39 18.19
N GLU A 152 4.09 4.26 17.68
CA GLU A 152 4.43 4.79 16.36
C GLU A 152 3.77 4.00 15.22
N ALA A 153 3.64 2.68 15.36
CA ALA A 153 2.90 1.83 14.42
C ALA A 153 1.41 2.20 14.38
N GLU A 154 0.78 2.43 15.53
CA GLU A 154 -0.61 2.91 15.64
C GLU A 154 -0.77 4.29 14.98
N PHE A 155 0.16 5.22 15.21
CA PHE A 155 0.14 6.53 14.57
C PHE A 155 0.35 6.44 13.04
N LEU A 156 1.25 5.57 12.58
CA LEU A 156 1.43 5.26 11.16
C LEU A 156 0.15 4.71 10.55
N ALA A 157 -0.48 3.73 11.20
CA ALA A 157 -1.73 3.13 10.75
C ALA A 157 -2.84 4.17 10.60
N GLN A 158 -2.99 5.09 11.57
CA GLN A 158 -3.94 6.19 11.45
C GLN A 158 -3.66 7.07 10.23
N ARG A 159 -2.40 7.42 9.99
CA ARG A 159 -2.00 8.23 8.83
C ARG A 159 -2.25 7.49 7.52
N LEU A 160 -1.96 6.19 7.46
CA LEU A 160 -2.23 5.34 6.31
C LEU A 160 -3.72 5.30 5.99
N LEU A 161 -4.58 5.04 6.98
CA LEU A 161 -6.03 5.00 6.76
C LEU A 161 -6.57 6.33 6.25
N ASN A 162 -6.14 7.45 6.83
CA ASN A 162 -6.52 8.78 6.37
C ASN A 162 -6.07 9.04 4.93
N TYR A 163 -4.83 8.65 4.60
CA TYR A 163 -4.29 8.78 3.25
C TYR A 163 -5.10 7.95 2.26
N ILE A 164 -5.42 6.70 2.61
CA ILE A 164 -6.19 5.80 1.76
C ILE A 164 -7.59 6.33 1.50
N GLU A 165 -8.28 6.84 2.54
CA GLU A 165 -9.61 7.47 2.36
C GLU A 165 -9.55 8.58 1.30
N VAL A 166 -8.52 9.42 1.33
CA VAL A 166 -8.32 10.47 0.33
C VAL A 166 -8.00 9.88 -1.05
N SER A 167 -7.09 8.90 -1.13
CA SER A 167 -6.66 8.30 -2.39
C SER A 167 -7.76 7.56 -3.15
N ILE A 168 -8.71 6.95 -2.44
CA ILE A 168 -9.86 6.26 -3.06
C ILE A 168 -11.04 7.22 -3.33
N GLY A 169 -10.93 8.49 -2.93
CA GLY A 169 -11.97 9.50 -3.12
C GLY A 169 -13.10 9.44 -2.08
N ASN A 170 -12.87 8.79 -0.94
CA ASN A 170 -13.82 8.80 0.17
C ASN A 170 -13.74 10.16 0.88
N ARG A 171 -14.89 10.82 1.09
CA ARG A 171 -15.01 12.11 1.81
C ARG A 171 -14.23 13.31 1.24
N THR A 172 -13.73 13.23 0.00
CA THR A 172 -12.98 14.35 -0.61
C THR A 172 -13.87 15.39 -1.29
N GLY A 173 -15.14 15.07 -1.58
CA GLY A 173 -16.03 15.92 -2.38
C GLY A 173 -15.63 16.05 -3.86
N ILE A 174 -14.52 15.43 -4.26
CA ILE A 174 -14.02 15.38 -5.63
C ILE A 174 -14.43 14.01 -6.19
N PRO A 175 -15.19 13.95 -7.31
CA PRO A 175 -15.50 12.68 -7.93
C PRO A 175 -14.18 11.98 -8.30
N ASN A 176 -14.05 10.72 -7.92
CA ASN A 176 -12.92 9.90 -8.35
C ASN A 176 -13.02 9.79 -9.88
N LEU A 177 -12.17 10.50 -10.62
CA LEU A 177 -12.22 10.59 -12.09
C LEU A 177 -11.58 9.39 -12.80
N ASN A 178 -11.13 8.36 -12.05
CA ASN A 178 -10.79 7.05 -12.62
C ASN A 178 -12.08 6.24 -12.96
N VAL A 179 -13.07 6.91 -13.56
CA VAL A 179 -14.35 6.36 -14.02
C VAL A 179 -14.31 6.24 -15.53
#